data_AF-A0A673N664-F1
#
_entry.id   AF-A0A673N664-F1
#
_cell.length_a   1.000
_cell.length_b   1.000
_cell.length_c   1.000
_cell.angle_alpha   90.00
_cell.angle_beta   90.00
_cell.angle_gamma   90.00
#
_symmetry.space_group_name_H-M   'P 1'
#
loop_
_entity.id
_entity.type
_entity.pdbx_description
1 polymer ?
#
loop_
_entity_poly.entity_id
_entity_poly.type
_entity_poly.pdbx_seq_one_letter_code
_entity_poly.pdbx_strand_id
1 'polypeptide(L)'
;MDSTTVMFSALFLVWCTFVNGSPASLEVGKLTKATNVSWSSYNFKTILSWGPKPVNYTYTVEFSRVGKDKLRNPHCIRSTETECDLTNELDVKGVYSADVLSESLHGTSDYVEPPFTRSKKFCPYNDTLIGSPEFKLKVNENKKTVLIIQDPITALHKDGRSLNIRDIFKKNLKYKIAYNKAGSTGQKMLIVDESKVEFNNLDEDQSYCFSVAAYIPSRKGDKRVGEWSLPKCSPQEHKTLFEEYGLAVIGGAALIILAFVIAVIVLIVVCCKRVRRRTPTAKETIV
;
A
#
# COMPACT_ATOMS: atom_id res chain seq x y z
N MET A 1 -43.66 -90.56 -13.62
CA MET A 1 -44.57 -90.33 -14.76
C MET A 1 -45.91 -89.95 -14.16
N ASP A 2 -46.39 -88.72 -14.16
CA ASP A 2 -45.89 -87.39 -14.52
C ASP A 2 -46.75 -86.44 -13.68
N SER A 3 -46.21 -85.28 -13.32
CA SER A 3 -46.74 -84.01 -13.82
C SER A 3 -46.33 -82.87 -12.88
N THR A 4 -45.57 -81.99 -13.51
CA THR A 4 -44.97 -80.75 -13.06
C THR A 4 -46.03 -79.72 -12.69
N THR A 5 -45.85 -78.98 -11.60
CA THR A 5 -46.32 -77.58 -11.54
C THR A 5 -45.41 -76.79 -10.62
N VAL A 6 -44.46 -76.07 -11.23
CA VAL A 6 -43.64 -75.04 -10.59
C VAL A 6 -44.49 -73.79 -10.51
N MET A 7 -44.94 -73.44 -9.30
CA MET A 7 -45.58 -72.16 -9.01
C MET A 7 -44.48 -71.10 -8.81
N PHE A 8 -44.21 -70.31 -9.86
CA PHE A 8 -43.48 -69.04 -9.74
C PHE A 8 -44.41 -68.02 -9.05
N SER A 9 -44.19 -67.77 -7.76
CA SER A 9 -44.88 -66.71 -7.03
C SER A 9 -44.13 -65.39 -7.24
N ALA A 10 -44.70 -64.52 -8.08
CA ALA A 10 -44.24 -63.15 -8.26
C ALA A 10 -44.69 -62.29 -7.07
N LEU A 11 -43.77 -62.01 -6.14
CA LEU A 11 -43.94 -61.00 -5.10
C LEU A 11 -43.37 -59.66 -5.59
N PHE A 12 -44.20 -58.85 -6.25
CA PHE A 12 -43.97 -57.41 -6.37
C PHE A 12 -44.96 -56.69 -5.45
N LEU A 13 -44.56 -56.52 -4.19
CA LEU A 13 -45.22 -55.58 -3.28
C LEU A 13 -44.65 -54.18 -3.54
N VAL A 14 -45.44 -53.36 -4.24
CA VAL A 14 -45.21 -51.92 -4.38
C VAL A 14 -45.38 -51.29 -2.99
N TRP A 15 -44.27 -50.94 -2.35
CA TRP A 15 -44.28 -50.15 -1.13
C TRP A 15 -44.37 -48.66 -1.50
N CYS A 16 -45.58 -48.13 -1.64
CA CYS A 16 -45.79 -46.68 -1.59
C CYS A 16 -45.66 -46.23 -0.14
N THR A 17 -44.43 -45.91 0.30
CA THR A 17 -44.25 -45.09 1.50
C THR A 17 -44.73 -43.69 1.13
N PHE A 18 -45.92 -43.34 1.60
CA PHE A 18 -46.24 -41.94 1.83
C PHE A 18 -45.24 -41.42 2.86
N VAL A 19 -44.15 -40.84 2.39
CA VAL A 19 -43.36 -39.92 3.20
C VAL A 19 -44.28 -38.73 3.40
N ASN A 20 -45.01 -38.73 4.52
CA ASN A 20 -45.51 -37.50 5.12
C ASN A 20 -44.25 -36.71 5.51
N GLY A 21 -43.68 -36.00 4.54
CA GLY A 21 -42.80 -34.90 4.81
C GLY A 21 -43.63 -33.93 5.62
N SER A 22 -43.39 -33.88 6.93
CA SER A 22 -43.76 -32.70 7.71
C SER A 22 -43.32 -31.49 6.88
N PRO A 23 -44.20 -30.51 6.61
CA PRO A 23 -43.72 -29.28 6.01
C PRO A 23 -42.60 -28.81 6.94
N ALA A 24 -41.39 -28.65 6.39
CA ALA A 24 -40.33 -27.97 7.10
C ALA A 24 -40.97 -26.69 7.61
N SER A 25 -41.13 -26.57 8.92
CA SER A 25 -41.58 -25.33 9.53
C SER A 25 -40.53 -24.33 9.11
N LEU A 26 -40.88 -23.47 8.15
CA LEU A 26 -40.13 -22.26 7.88
C LEU A 26 -40.08 -21.58 9.26
N GLU A 27 -38.92 -21.54 9.91
CA GLU A 27 -38.74 -20.77 11.15
C GLU A 27 -38.89 -19.29 10.79
N VAL A 28 -40.13 -18.85 10.62
CA VAL A 28 -40.50 -17.45 10.48
C VAL A 28 -40.18 -16.83 11.84
N GLY A 29 -39.07 -16.10 11.93
CA GLY A 29 -38.76 -15.25 13.09
C GLY A 29 -37.44 -15.50 13.82
N LYS A 30 -36.59 -16.45 13.42
CA LYS A 30 -35.31 -16.64 14.11
C LYS A 30 -34.28 -15.58 13.68
N LEU A 31 -34.10 -14.57 14.54
CA LEU A 31 -33.09 -13.53 14.35
C LEU A 31 -31.70 -14.09 14.64
N THR A 32 -30.84 -14.10 13.62
CA THR A 32 -29.45 -14.52 13.79
C THR A 32 -28.61 -13.34 14.22
N LYS A 33 -27.96 -13.49 15.38
CA LYS A 33 -27.04 -12.49 15.94
C LYS A 33 -25.87 -12.23 14.99
N ALA A 34 -25.57 -10.95 14.76
CA ALA A 34 -24.38 -10.55 14.02
C ALA A 34 -23.10 -11.12 14.66
N THR A 35 -22.08 -11.39 13.87
CA THR A 35 -20.79 -11.93 14.29
C THR A 35 -19.67 -11.17 13.60
N ASN A 36 -18.45 -11.28 14.15
CA ASN A 36 -17.26 -10.63 13.61
C ASN A 36 -17.42 -9.11 13.41
N VAL A 37 -18.16 -8.44 14.31
CA VAL A 37 -18.34 -6.99 14.29
C VAL A 37 -16.98 -6.32 14.48
N SER A 38 -16.49 -5.66 13.43
CA SER A 38 -15.13 -5.14 13.36
C SER A 38 -15.08 -3.76 12.72
N TRP A 39 -14.09 -2.98 13.15
CA TRP A 39 -13.82 -1.65 12.58
C TRP A 39 -12.72 -1.75 11.54
N SER A 40 -12.95 -1.19 10.36
CA SER A 40 -11.91 -0.90 9.37
C SER A 40 -11.78 0.61 9.23
N SER A 41 -10.56 1.14 9.39
CA SER A 41 -10.34 2.58 9.27
C SER A 41 -8.99 2.92 8.65
N TYR A 42 -9.03 3.70 7.56
CA TYR A 42 -7.86 4.13 6.79
C TYR A 42 -8.00 5.60 6.43
N ASN A 43 -7.02 6.43 6.78
CA ASN A 43 -7.07 7.89 6.64
C ASN A 43 -8.43 8.47 7.07
N PHE A 44 -8.92 7.99 8.23
CA PHE A 44 -10.18 8.35 8.86
C PHE A 44 -11.47 7.94 8.12
N LYS A 45 -11.41 7.32 6.94
CA LYS A 45 -12.57 6.60 6.37
C LYS A 45 -12.85 5.41 7.28
N THR A 46 -14.00 5.37 7.94
CA THR A 46 -14.29 4.39 9.00
C THR A 46 -15.55 3.60 8.69
N ILE A 47 -15.39 2.31 8.46
CA ILE A 47 -16.46 1.37 8.12
C ILE A 47 -16.54 0.31 9.22
N LEU A 48 -17.74 0.12 9.77
CA LEU A 48 -18.06 -1.01 10.63
C LEU A 48 -18.54 -2.16 9.74
N SER A 49 -18.01 -3.37 9.91
CA SER A 49 -18.42 -4.55 9.15
C SER A 49 -18.78 -5.72 10.07
N TRP A 50 -19.66 -6.59 9.61
CA TRP A 50 -20.11 -7.77 10.34
C TRP A 50 -20.59 -8.86 9.39
N GLY A 51 -21.03 -9.99 9.93
CA GLY A 51 -21.74 -11.02 9.16
C GLY A 51 -22.67 -11.82 10.06
N PRO A 52 -23.40 -12.81 9.52
CA PRO A 52 -23.55 -13.12 8.10
C PRO A 52 -24.47 -12.11 7.39
N LYS A 53 -24.58 -12.22 6.06
CA LYS A 53 -25.66 -11.55 5.32
C LYS A 53 -27.02 -12.00 5.86
N PRO A 54 -27.96 -11.08 6.11
CA PRO A 54 -29.21 -11.44 6.74
C PRO A 54 -30.15 -12.12 5.73
N VAL A 55 -30.94 -13.08 6.21
CA VAL A 55 -31.96 -13.82 5.43
C VAL A 55 -33.27 -13.74 6.20
N ASN A 56 -34.24 -13.00 5.67
CA ASN A 56 -35.54 -12.73 6.33
C ASN A 56 -35.45 -11.92 7.64
N TYR A 57 -34.38 -11.15 7.82
CA TYR A 57 -34.23 -10.15 8.89
C TYR A 57 -33.35 -9.00 8.39
N THR A 58 -33.11 -7.99 9.23
CA THR A 58 -32.29 -6.82 8.91
C THR A 58 -31.36 -6.46 10.06
N TYR A 59 -30.39 -5.59 9.81
CA TYR A 59 -29.50 -5.04 10.83
C TYR A 59 -29.73 -3.56 11.07
N THR A 60 -29.60 -3.15 12.33
CA THR A 60 -29.51 -1.75 12.73
C THR A 60 -28.22 -1.52 13.51
N VAL A 61 -27.50 -0.46 13.15
CA VAL A 61 -26.27 -0.05 13.84
C VAL A 61 -26.58 1.05 14.85
N GLU A 62 -26.30 0.75 16.12
CA GLU A 62 -26.23 1.74 17.19
C GLU A 62 -24.78 1.97 17.58
N PHE A 63 -24.35 3.20 17.81
CA PHE A 63 -23.01 3.51 18.28
C PHE A 63 -23.05 4.55 19.39
N SER A 64 -22.09 4.46 20.31
CA SER A 64 -22.02 5.38 21.45
C SER A 64 -20.58 5.73 21.74
N ARG A 65 -20.34 7.02 21.99
CA ARG A 65 -19.10 7.45 22.66
C ARG A 65 -19.14 6.95 24.11
N VAL A 66 -18.02 6.47 24.64
CA VAL A 66 -17.92 6.01 26.04
C VAL A 66 -18.47 7.07 26.99
N GLY A 67 -19.47 6.69 27.80
CA GLY A 67 -20.14 7.58 28.76
C GLY A 67 -21.17 8.54 28.16
N LYS A 68 -21.64 8.28 26.93
CA LYS A 68 -22.69 9.05 26.24
C LYS A 68 -23.79 8.12 25.74
N ASP A 69 -24.91 8.74 25.39
CA ASP A 69 -26.07 8.03 24.85
C ASP A 69 -25.76 7.39 23.50
N LYS A 70 -26.56 6.37 23.17
CA LYS A 70 -26.50 5.70 21.88
C LYS A 70 -27.10 6.58 20.80
N LEU A 71 -26.45 6.58 19.65
CA LEU A 71 -26.87 7.22 18.42
C LEU A 71 -27.09 6.14 17.36
N ARG A 72 -27.91 6.45 16.36
CA ARG A 72 -28.17 5.60 15.20
C ARG A 72 -27.74 6.34 13.95
N ASN A 73 -27.04 5.65 13.04
CA ASN A 73 -26.79 6.19 11.71
C ASN A 73 -28.02 5.92 10.84
N PRO A 74 -28.71 6.95 10.29
CA PRO A 74 -29.90 6.77 9.46
C PRO A 74 -29.69 5.85 8.25
N HIS A 75 -28.46 5.78 7.71
CA HIS A 75 -28.12 4.94 6.56
C HIS A 75 -27.96 3.46 6.90
N CYS A 76 -27.96 3.12 8.19
CA CYS A 76 -27.68 1.77 8.69
C CYS A 76 -28.78 1.29 9.63
N ILE A 77 -30.03 1.71 9.38
CA ILE A 77 -31.23 1.26 10.10
C ILE A 77 -31.97 0.27 9.20
N ARG A 78 -32.32 -0.90 9.76
CA ARG A 78 -33.05 -1.98 9.08
C ARG A 78 -32.48 -2.29 7.69
N SER A 79 -31.15 -2.33 7.60
CA SER A 79 -30.41 -2.59 6.37
C SER A 79 -30.16 -4.08 6.18
N THR A 80 -30.11 -4.53 4.93
CA THR A 80 -29.64 -5.87 4.55
C THR A 80 -28.12 -5.92 4.36
N GLU A 81 -27.45 -4.78 4.41
CA GLU A 81 -26.00 -4.70 4.27
C GLU A 81 -25.28 -5.25 5.50
N THR A 82 -24.03 -5.64 5.27
CA THR A 82 -23.11 -6.16 6.28
C THR A 82 -21.99 -5.18 6.62
N GLU A 83 -22.22 -3.91 6.28
CA GLU A 83 -21.33 -2.81 6.59
C GLU A 83 -22.09 -1.50 6.81
N CYS A 84 -21.46 -0.57 7.53
CA CYS A 84 -21.97 0.76 7.79
C CYS A 84 -20.83 1.76 7.78
N ASP A 85 -20.95 2.80 6.96
CA ASP A 85 -20.02 3.93 6.97
C ASP A 85 -20.36 4.88 8.12
N LEU A 86 -19.44 5.01 9.07
CA LEU A 86 -19.56 5.89 10.24
C LEU A 86 -18.58 7.07 10.17
N THR A 87 -17.95 7.32 9.01
CA THR A 87 -16.87 8.32 8.86
C THR A 87 -17.25 9.71 9.40
N ASN A 88 -18.46 10.18 9.11
CA ASN A 88 -18.90 11.53 9.48
C ASN A 88 -19.59 11.60 10.85
N GLU A 89 -19.78 10.45 11.51
CA GLU A 89 -20.53 10.33 12.77
C GLU A 89 -19.61 10.38 14.01
N LEU A 90 -18.30 10.25 13.82
CA LEU A 90 -17.33 10.05 14.89
C LEU A 90 -16.45 11.28 15.08
N ASP A 91 -16.44 11.82 16.30
CA ASP A 91 -15.42 12.77 16.74
C ASP A 91 -14.06 12.05 16.79
N VAL A 92 -13.04 12.66 16.18
CA VAL A 92 -11.73 12.01 16.00
C VAL A 92 -11.11 11.54 17.31
N LYS A 93 -11.31 12.27 18.41
CA LYS A 93 -10.77 11.95 19.74
C LYS A 93 -11.72 11.12 20.61
N GLY A 94 -12.94 10.85 20.14
CA GLY A 94 -13.89 10.01 20.85
C GLY A 94 -13.43 8.56 20.89
N VAL A 95 -13.85 7.84 21.93
CA VAL A 95 -13.73 6.38 22.01
C VAL A 95 -15.14 5.82 21.87
N TYR A 96 -15.33 4.92 20.92
CA TYR A 96 -16.64 4.42 20.51
C TYR A 96 -16.73 2.90 20.64
N SER A 97 -17.94 2.43 20.88
CA SER A 97 -18.38 1.06 20.61
C SER A 97 -19.64 1.12 19.76
N ALA A 98 -19.84 0.11 18.93
CA ALA A 98 -21.05 -0.07 18.14
C ALA A 98 -21.71 -1.41 18.46
N ASP A 99 -23.03 -1.41 18.51
CA ASP A 99 -23.88 -2.58 18.62
C ASP A 99 -24.56 -2.79 17.26
N VAL A 100 -24.46 -4.00 16.71
CA VAL A 100 -25.20 -4.40 15.51
C VAL A 100 -26.37 -5.27 15.95
N LEU A 101 -27.57 -4.70 15.89
CA LEU A 101 -28.82 -5.33 16.30
C LEU A 101 -29.44 -6.05 15.12
N SER A 102 -29.97 -7.24 15.35
CA SER A 102 -30.70 -8.03 14.34
C SER A 102 -32.19 -7.82 14.56
N GLU A 103 -32.92 -7.39 13.54
CA GLU A 103 -34.33 -6.98 13.64
C GLU A 103 -35.23 -7.70 12.63
N SER A 104 -36.45 -8.02 13.05
CA SER A 104 -37.47 -8.62 12.19
C SER A 104 -37.92 -7.65 11.09
N LEU A 105 -38.13 -8.17 9.89
CA LEU A 105 -38.67 -7.38 8.76
C LEU A 105 -40.06 -6.81 9.07
N HIS A 106 -40.86 -7.48 9.90
CA HIS A 106 -42.26 -7.16 10.12
C HIS A 106 -42.49 -6.29 11.36
N GLY A 107 -41.42 -5.85 12.04
CA GLY A 107 -41.49 -4.94 13.20
C GLY A 107 -42.00 -5.58 14.50
N THR A 108 -42.76 -6.67 14.41
CA THR A 108 -43.08 -7.57 15.52
C THR A 108 -42.01 -8.65 15.61
N SER A 109 -41.35 -8.73 16.76
CA SER A 109 -40.46 -9.84 17.13
C SER A 109 -40.82 -10.27 18.55
N ASP A 110 -40.76 -11.56 18.83
CA ASP A 110 -40.98 -12.09 20.18
C ASP A 110 -39.85 -11.71 21.17
N TYR A 111 -38.80 -11.07 20.68
CA TYR A 111 -37.67 -10.63 21.49
C TYR A 111 -37.97 -9.32 22.21
N VAL A 112 -37.84 -9.35 23.55
CA VAL A 112 -37.90 -8.16 24.41
C VAL A 112 -36.78 -7.18 24.09
N GLU A 113 -35.58 -7.70 23.76
CA GLU A 113 -34.46 -6.94 23.23
C GLU A 113 -33.90 -7.67 22.00
N PRO A 114 -33.71 -6.97 20.85
CA PRO A 114 -33.16 -7.58 19.65
C PRO A 114 -31.77 -8.18 19.89
N PRO A 115 -31.45 -9.38 19.35
CA PRO A 115 -30.13 -9.96 19.47
C PRO A 115 -29.06 -9.05 18.84
N PHE A 116 -28.05 -8.69 19.62
CA PHE A 116 -26.98 -7.79 19.16
C PHE A 116 -25.57 -8.30 19.48
N THR A 117 -24.60 -7.85 18.69
CA THR A 117 -23.16 -8.01 18.97
C THR A 117 -22.49 -6.65 19.05
N ARG A 118 -21.69 -6.50 20.10
CA ARG A 118 -20.89 -5.30 20.35
C ARG A 118 -19.51 -5.40 19.71
N SER A 119 -19.07 -4.34 19.06
CA SER A 119 -17.73 -4.17 18.53
C SER A 119 -16.69 -4.04 19.66
N LYS A 120 -15.41 -4.24 19.32
CA LYS A 120 -14.32 -3.70 20.16
C LYS A 120 -14.40 -2.18 20.23
N LYS A 121 -13.76 -1.58 21.25
CA LYS A 121 -13.61 -0.12 21.33
C LYS A 121 -12.72 0.39 20.20
N PHE A 122 -13.06 1.56 19.67
CA PHE A 122 -12.35 2.20 18.58
C PHE A 122 -12.22 3.70 18.83
N CYS A 123 -11.03 4.26 18.62
CA CYS A 123 -10.73 5.67 18.73
C CYS A 123 -10.09 6.13 17.41
N PRO A 124 -10.78 6.90 16.54
CA PRO A 124 -10.25 7.26 15.22
C PRO A 124 -8.83 7.84 15.28
N TYR A 125 -8.58 8.76 16.22
CA TYR A 125 -7.28 9.38 16.41
C TYR A 125 -6.16 8.38 16.74
N ASN A 126 -6.45 7.31 17.48
CA ASN A 126 -5.45 6.32 17.88
C ASN A 126 -5.36 5.11 16.94
N ASP A 127 -6.48 4.74 16.32
CA ASP A 127 -6.66 3.42 15.72
C ASP A 127 -6.75 3.43 14.20
N THR A 128 -7.06 4.58 13.57
CA THR A 128 -7.08 4.66 12.10
C THR A 128 -5.68 4.45 11.53
N LEU A 129 -5.58 3.61 10.50
CA LEU A 129 -4.35 3.42 9.74
C LEU A 129 -4.06 4.69 8.93
N ILE A 130 -2.79 5.10 8.92
CA ILE A 130 -2.34 6.28 8.16
C ILE A 130 -1.61 5.78 6.93
N GLY A 131 -2.11 6.19 5.76
CA GLY A 131 -1.54 5.83 4.49
C GLY A 131 -0.18 6.46 4.24
N SER A 132 0.53 5.90 3.25
CA SER A 132 1.87 6.36 2.93
C SER A 132 1.86 7.81 2.39
N PRO A 133 2.72 8.70 2.92
CA PRO A 133 2.87 10.04 2.37
C PRO A 133 3.51 10.02 0.98
N GLU A 134 3.01 10.86 0.08
CA GLU A 134 3.78 11.19 -1.11
C GLU A 134 4.91 12.14 -0.75
N PHE A 135 6.04 12.04 -1.46
CA PHE A 135 7.11 13.01 -1.33
C PHE A 135 7.82 13.25 -2.66
N LYS A 136 8.50 14.39 -2.74
CA LYS A 136 9.33 14.85 -3.86
C LYS A 136 10.73 15.15 -3.36
N LEU A 137 11.72 14.89 -4.21
CA LEU A 137 13.12 15.25 -3.98
C LEU A 137 13.47 16.43 -4.89
N LYS A 138 14.18 17.41 -4.35
CA LYS A 138 14.73 18.56 -5.08
C LYS A 138 16.17 18.77 -4.67
N VAL A 139 16.93 19.45 -5.52
CA VAL A 139 18.26 19.98 -5.17
C VAL A 139 18.09 21.49 -4.99
N ASN A 140 18.60 22.04 -3.88
CA ASN A 140 18.58 23.50 -3.65
C ASN A 140 19.79 24.19 -4.31
N GLU A 141 19.85 25.52 -4.20
CA GLU A 141 20.94 26.34 -4.76
C GLU A 141 22.33 25.96 -4.23
N ASN A 142 22.40 25.42 -3.00
CA ASN A 142 23.62 24.95 -2.35
C ASN A 142 23.95 23.49 -2.68
N LYS A 143 23.36 22.92 -3.74
CA LYS A 143 23.50 21.51 -4.16
C LYS A 143 23.11 20.49 -3.08
N LYS A 144 22.26 20.86 -2.12
CA LYS A 144 21.76 19.97 -1.07
C LYS A 144 20.44 19.32 -1.46
N THR A 145 20.28 18.06 -1.08
CA THR A 145 19.02 17.32 -1.31
C THR A 145 17.96 17.80 -0.32
N VAL A 146 16.83 18.23 -0.85
CA VAL A 146 15.65 18.66 -0.10
C VAL A 146 14.51 17.70 -0.37
N LEU A 147 13.99 17.12 0.71
CA LEU A 147 12.84 16.23 0.69
C LEU A 147 11.59 17.03 1.08
N ILE A 148 10.57 16.99 0.23
CA ILE A 148 9.27 17.68 0.44
C ILE A 148 8.17 16.62 0.52
N ILE A 149 7.59 16.48 1.70
CA ILE A 149 6.52 15.54 2.05
C ILE A 149 5.18 16.23 1.83
N GLN A 150 4.26 15.53 1.16
CA GLN A 150 2.87 15.94 1.01
C GLN A 150 2.06 15.23 2.10
N ASP A 151 1.34 16.00 2.92
CA ASP A 151 0.52 15.45 3.99
C ASP A 151 -0.70 14.70 3.40
N PRO A 152 -0.88 13.39 3.68
CA PRO A 152 -2.04 12.61 3.20
C PRO A 152 -3.39 13.26 3.47
N ILE A 153 -4.26 13.26 2.46
CA ILE A 153 -5.67 13.67 2.58
C ILE A 153 -6.47 12.59 3.32
N THR A 154 -7.47 13.03 4.08
CA THR A 154 -8.36 12.17 4.87
C THR A 154 -9.79 12.21 4.34
N ALA A 155 -10.62 11.26 4.75
CA ALA A 155 -12.03 11.25 4.41
C ALA A 155 -12.87 12.29 5.18
N LEU A 156 -12.27 13.00 6.15
CA LEU A 156 -12.95 14.01 6.93
C LEU A 156 -13.00 15.34 6.20
N HIS A 157 -14.14 16.01 6.33
CA HIS A 157 -14.38 17.31 5.75
C HIS A 157 -14.73 18.31 6.84
N LYS A 158 -14.27 19.55 6.67
CA LYS A 158 -14.64 20.66 7.54
C LYS A 158 -14.73 21.92 6.69
N ASP A 159 -15.79 22.69 6.84
CA ASP A 159 -15.96 23.98 6.16
C ASP A 159 -15.78 23.88 4.62
N GLY A 160 -16.29 22.79 4.02
CA GLY A 160 -16.22 22.56 2.58
C GLY A 160 -14.87 22.08 2.03
N ARG A 161 -13.86 21.87 2.89
CA ARG A 161 -12.55 21.32 2.49
C ARG A 161 -12.28 19.95 3.11
N SER A 162 -11.59 19.08 2.37
CA SER A 162 -11.03 17.85 2.93
C SER A 162 -9.87 18.20 3.87
N LEU A 163 -9.82 17.53 5.02
CA LEU A 163 -8.73 17.67 5.97
C LEU A 163 -7.57 16.75 5.57
N ASN A 164 -6.34 17.17 5.83
CA ASN A 164 -5.19 16.28 5.77
C ASN A 164 -4.80 15.79 7.17
N ILE A 165 -3.85 14.84 7.26
CA ILE A 165 -3.43 14.29 8.55
C ILE A 165 -2.78 15.36 9.45
N ARG A 166 -2.17 16.41 8.89
CA ARG A 166 -1.57 17.51 9.65
C ARG A 166 -2.63 18.38 10.32
N ASP A 167 -3.78 18.62 9.69
CA ASP A 167 -4.92 19.32 10.29
C ASP A 167 -5.41 18.62 11.57
N ILE A 168 -5.37 17.29 11.58
CA ILE A 168 -5.90 16.45 12.66
C ILE A 168 -4.88 16.27 13.80
N PHE A 169 -3.67 15.81 13.47
CA PHE A 169 -2.63 15.51 14.45
C PHE A 169 -1.82 16.74 14.88
N LYS A 170 -1.78 17.78 14.04
CA LYS A 170 -1.08 19.05 14.31
C LYS A 170 0.39 18.80 14.68
N LYS A 171 0.82 19.28 15.85
CA LYS A 171 2.17 19.12 16.39
C LYS A 171 2.50 17.67 16.80
N ASN A 172 1.49 16.80 16.91
CA ASN A 172 1.72 15.39 17.20
C ASN A 172 2.09 14.58 15.94
N LEU A 173 1.96 15.17 14.75
CA LEU A 173 2.46 14.56 13.52
C LEU A 173 3.94 14.89 13.35
N LYS A 174 4.71 13.84 13.13
CA LYS A 174 6.11 13.86 12.72
C LYS A 174 6.23 12.97 11.47
N TYR A 175 7.41 12.94 10.87
CA TYR A 175 7.72 12.00 9.81
C TYR A 175 8.94 11.18 10.16
N LYS A 176 8.88 9.88 9.89
CA LYS A 176 10.02 8.98 9.95
C LYS A 176 10.53 8.79 8.53
N ILE A 177 11.82 9.01 8.33
CA ILE A 177 12.48 8.94 7.03
C ILE A 177 13.54 7.85 7.12
N ALA A 178 13.42 6.86 6.26
CA ALA A 178 14.45 5.86 6.01
C ALA A 178 15.23 6.28 4.78
N TYR A 179 16.56 6.26 4.84
CA TYR A 179 17.38 6.61 3.69
C TYR A 179 18.71 5.84 3.64
N ASN A 180 19.19 5.58 2.45
CA ASN A 180 20.43 4.85 2.20
C ASN A 180 21.07 5.35 0.90
N LYS A 181 22.39 5.18 0.79
CA LYS A 181 23.09 5.39 -0.48
C LYS A 181 22.52 4.41 -1.51
N ALA A 182 22.27 4.87 -2.73
CA ALA A 182 21.75 4.03 -3.80
C ALA A 182 22.68 2.82 -4.03
N GLY A 183 22.10 1.62 -4.11
CA GLY A 183 22.86 0.36 -4.22
C GLY A 183 23.51 -0.13 -2.91
N SER A 184 23.37 0.60 -1.80
CA SER A 184 23.86 0.18 -0.48
C SER A 184 22.76 -0.43 0.39
N THR A 185 23.13 -1.37 1.25
CA THR A 185 22.24 -1.96 2.28
C THR A 185 22.21 -1.16 3.59
N GLY A 186 23.11 -0.19 3.78
CA GLY A 186 23.20 0.60 5.00
C GLY A 186 22.07 1.62 5.12
N GLN A 187 21.00 1.27 5.85
CA GLN A 187 19.85 2.14 6.09
C GLN A 187 20.05 3.03 7.32
N LYS A 188 19.84 4.34 7.15
CA LYS A 188 19.78 5.34 8.20
C LYS A 188 18.33 5.76 8.43
N MET A 189 18.01 6.16 9.65
CA MET A 189 16.67 6.60 10.05
C MET A 189 16.73 7.98 10.68
N LEU A 190 15.77 8.84 10.32
CA LEU A 190 15.61 10.18 10.89
C LEU A 190 14.14 10.41 11.24
N ILE A 191 13.89 11.16 12.31
CA ILE A 191 12.55 11.67 12.65
C ILE A 191 12.57 13.19 12.58
N VAL A 192 11.59 13.77 11.90
CA VAL A 192 11.47 15.22 11.69
C VAL A 192 10.05 15.69 12.02
N ASP A 193 9.90 16.95 12.41
CA ASP A 193 8.59 17.54 12.68
C ASP A 193 7.96 18.14 11.41
N GLU A 194 8.81 18.72 10.56
CA GLU A 194 8.41 19.46 9.36
C GLU A 194 8.23 18.57 8.13
N SER A 195 7.38 19.03 7.21
CA SER A 195 7.15 18.36 5.92
C SER A 195 8.22 18.72 4.87
N LYS A 196 9.17 19.60 5.18
CA LYS A 196 10.34 19.93 4.34
C LYS A 196 11.60 19.63 5.13
N VAL A 197 12.51 18.86 4.55
CA VAL A 197 13.76 18.45 5.20
C VAL A 197 14.92 18.69 4.26
N GLU A 198 15.92 19.43 4.72
CA GLU A 198 17.18 19.62 4.02
C GLU A 198 18.25 18.68 4.58
N PHE A 199 18.92 17.95 3.70
CA PHE A 199 19.98 17.03 4.07
C PHE A 199 21.36 17.64 3.79
N ASN A 200 22.04 18.07 4.85
CA ASN A 200 23.34 18.77 4.75
C ASN A 200 24.54 17.82 4.62
N ASN A 201 24.43 16.61 5.16
CA ASN A 201 25.54 15.67 5.34
C ASN A 201 25.44 14.44 4.41
N LEU A 202 24.99 14.66 3.17
CA LEU A 202 25.01 13.64 2.12
C LEU A 202 26.22 13.88 1.21
N ASP A 203 26.79 12.79 0.70
CA ASP A 203 27.91 12.87 -0.24
C ASP A 203 27.44 13.51 -1.55
N GLU A 204 28.07 14.60 -2.00
CA GLU A 204 27.59 15.45 -3.11
C GLU A 204 27.51 14.73 -4.47
N ASP A 205 28.29 13.66 -4.65
CA ASP A 205 28.38 12.87 -5.89
C ASP A 205 27.64 11.51 -5.81
N GLN A 206 26.75 11.35 -4.84
CA GLN A 206 26.09 10.07 -4.60
C GLN A 206 24.57 10.20 -4.65
N SER A 207 23.93 9.23 -5.29
CA SER A 207 22.48 9.10 -5.22
C SER A 207 22.09 8.46 -3.88
N TYR A 208 20.98 8.93 -3.31
CA TYR A 208 20.38 8.38 -2.10
C TYR A 208 18.93 8.04 -2.35
N CYS A 209 18.46 6.94 -1.80
CA CYS A 209 17.07 6.52 -1.83
C CYS A 209 16.41 6.81 -0.49
N PHE A 210 15.16 7.25 -0.54
CA PHE A 210 14.39 7.68 0.63
C PHE A 210 13.03 6.99 0.65
N SER A 211 12.57 6.59 1.83
CA SER A 211 11.19 6.20 2.14
C SER A 211 10.70 7.00 3.33
N VAL A 212 9.42 7.37 3.31
CA VAL A 212 8.81 8.24 4.32
C VAL A 212 7.56 7.57 4.87
N ALA A 213 7.36 7.68 6.18
CA ALA A 213 6.11 7.31 6.85
C ALA A 213 5.68 8.40 7.81
N ALA A 214 4.38 8.59 7.97
CA ALA A 214 3.84 9.40 9.05
C ALA A 214 4.22 8.77 10.40
N TYR A 215 4.61 9.59 11.38
CA TYR A 215 4.97 9.15 12.71
C TYR A 215 4.20 9.97 13.74
N ILE A 216 3.40 9.30 14.57
CA ILE A 216 2.56 9.92 15.59
C ILE A 216 3.00 9.38 16.95
N PRO A 217 3.95 10.06 17.64
CA PRO A 217 4.56 9.54 18.86
C PRO A 217 3.56 9.28 19.98
N SER A 218 2.43 9.99 19.99
CA SER A 218 1.38 9.87 21.00
C SER A 218 0.57 8.57 20.90
N ARG A 219 0.65 7.85 19.78
CA ARG A 219 0.00 6.53 19.63
C ARG A 219 0.82 5.44 20.33
N LYS A 220 0.23 4.25 20.47
CA LYS A 220 0.87 3.08 21.10
C LYS A 220 1.27 2.03 20.07
N GLY A 221 2.32 1.27 20.36
CA GLY A 221 2.73 0.11 19.56
C GLY A 221 3.09 0.43 18.11
N ASP A 222 2.68 -0.47 17.22
CA ASP A 222 2.83 -0.42 15.77
C ASP A 222 2.08 0.75 15.12
N LYS A 223 0.93 1.16 15.68
CA LYS A 223 0.11 2.29 15.19
C LYS A 223 0.79 3.66 15.23
N ARG A 224 1.98 3.76 15.84
CA ARG A 224 2.80 4.99 15.85
C ARG A 224 3.34 5.33 14.46
N VAL A 225 3.57 4.34 13.61
CA VAL A 225 4.12 4.52 12.27
C VAL A 225 3.02 4.18 11.27
N GLY A 226 2.78 5.08 10.31
CA GLY A 226 1.91 4.82 9.18
C GLY A 226 2.58 3.90 8.14
N GLU A 227 1.92 3.72 7.00
CA GLU A 227 2.51 2.99 5.89
C GLU A 227 3.73 3.71 5.32
N TRP A 228 4.74 2.92 4.95
CA TRP A 228 5.94 3.45 4.30
C TRP A 228 5.66 3.72 2.82
N SER A 229 6.14 4.85 2.34
CA SER A 229 6.17 5.14 0.91
C SER A 229 7.14 4.19 0.19
N LEU A 230 6.87 3.94 -1.09
CA LEU A 230 7.86 3.35 -1.97
C LEU A 230 9.14 4.21 -2.00
N PRO A 231 10.32 3.57 -2.09
CA PRO A 231 11.57 4.30 -2.14
C PRO A 231 11.66 5.14 -3.42
N LYS A 232 12.11 6.39 -3.28
CA LYS A 232 12.49 7.23 -4.43
C LYS A 232 13.92 7.71 -4.24
N CYS A 233 14.70 7.68 -5.31
CA CYS A 233 16.11 8.05 -5.26
C CYS A 233 16.35 9.43 -5.86
N SER A 234 17.32 10.15 -5.31
CA SER A 234 17.76 11.42 -5.88
C SER A 234 18.37 11.17 -7.27
N PRO A 235 18.18 12.08 -8.22
CA PRO A 235 18.84 11.99 -9.51
C PRO A 235 20.36 11.92 -9.30
N GLN A 236 21.02 11.04 -10.03
CA GLN A 236 22.48 11.04 -10.09
C GLN A 236 22.88 12.18 -11.03
N GLU A 237 23.65 13.16 -10.54
CA GLU A 237 24.38 14.04 -11.44
C GLU A 237 25.39 13.17 -12.18
N HIS A 238 25.08 12.79 -13.42
CA HIS A 238 26.09 12.23 -14.32
C HIS A 238 27.05 13.36 -14.64
N LYS A 239 28.18 13.42 -13.91
CA LYS A 239 29.32 14.23 -14.33
C LYS A 239 29.65 13.82 -15.75
N THR A 240 29.57 14.77 -16.67
CA THR A 240 30.07 14.52 -18.03
C THR A 240 31.57 14.29 -17.93
N LEU A 241 32.16 13.47 -18.83
CA LEU A 241 33.61 13.21 -18.81
C LEU A 241 34.44 14.52 -18.82
N PHE A 242 33.87 15.59 -19.36
CA PHE A 242 34.44 16.94 -19.37
C PHE A 242 34.53 17.59 -17.97
N GLU A 243 33.57 17.34 -17.09
CA GLU A 243 33.62 17.78 -15.68
C GLU A 243 34.53 16.89 -14.83
N GLU A 244 34.67 15.61 -15.16
CA GLU A 244 35.46 14.66 -14.38
C GLU A 244 36.98 14.77 -14.65
N TYR A 245 37.38 14.90 -15.93
CA TYR A 245 38.78 14.95 -16.31
C TYR A 245 39.26 16.37 -16.65
N GLY A 246 38.36 17.33 -16.87
CA GLY A 246 38.70 18.68 -17.31
C GLY A 246 39.21 18.72 -18.76
N LEU A 247 38.97 19.84 -19.44
CA LEU A 247 39.30 20.01 -20.86
C LEU A 247 40.80 19.78 -21.16
N ALA A 248 41.67 20.11 -20.21
CA ALA A 248 43.11 19.99 -20.33
C ALA A 248 43.58 18.51 -20.38
N VAL A 249 43.01 17.63 -19.55
CA VAL A 249 43.40 16.21 -19.52
C VAL A 249 42.90 15.50 -20.77
N ILE A 250 41.69 15.81 -21.22
CA ILE A 250 41.12 15.27 -22.46
C ILE A 250 41.94 15.73 -23.68
N GLY A 251 42.29 17.02 -23.74
CA GLY A 251 43.14 17.57 -24.79
C GLY A 251 44.55 16.95 -24.78
N GLY A 252 45.13 16.75 -23.60
CA GLY A 252 46.43 16.08 -23.44
C GLY A 252 46.40 14.62 -23.91
N ALA A 253 45.39 13.86 -23.51
CA ALA A 253 45.23 12.47 -23.94
C ALA A 253 45.06 12.35 -25.47
N ALA A 254 44.24 13.23 -26.07
CA ALA A 254 44.06 13.27 -27.52
C ALA A 254 45.37 13.58 -28.27
N LEU A 255 46.18 14.53 -27.78
CA LEU A 255 47.48 14.86 -28.36
C LEU A 255 48.48 13.70 -28.26
N ILE A 256 48.51 12.98 -27.14
CA ILE A 256 49.38 11.82 -26.96
C ILE A 256 49.01 10.71 -27.95
N ILE A 257 47.71 10.42 -28.09
CA ILE A 257 47.22 9.42 -29.07
C ILE A 257 47.60 9.84 -30.49
N LEU A 258 47.41 11.13 -30.84
CA LEU A 258 47.78 11.65 -32.15
C LEU A 258 49.29 11.53 -32.42
N ALA A 259 50.14 11.88 -31.45
CA ALA A 259 51.59 11.77 -31.56
C ALA A 259 52.04 10.31 -31.74
N PHE A 260 51.42 9.38 -31.01
CA PHE A 260 51.70 7.94 -31.14
C PHE A 260 51.33 7.43 -32.54
N VAL A 261 50.16 7.79 -33.06
CA VAL A 261 49.74 7.42 -34.42
C VAL A 261 50.72 7.96 -35.47
N ILE A 262 51.15 9.23 -35.34
CA ILE A 262 52.16 9.82 -36.24
C ILE A 262 53.48 9.05 -36.15
N ALA A 263 53.96 8.73 -34.95
CA ALA A 263 55.20 7.98 -34.77
C ALA A 263 55.14 6.59 -35.42
N VAL A 264 54.01 5.89 -35.29
CA VAL A 264 53.77 4.59 -35.94
C VAL A 264 53.79 4.73 -37.46
N ILE A 265 53.12 5.75 -38.03
CA ILE A 265 53.14 6.01 -39.48
C ILE A 265 54.57 6.27 -39.97
N VAL A 266 55.34 7.11 -39.25
CA VAL A 266 56.74 7.38 -39.60
C VAL A 266 57.59 6.11 -39.54
N LEU A 267 57.43 5.29 -38.50
CA LEU A 267 58.11 4.01 -38.39
C LEU A 267 57.77 3.07 -39.55
N ILE A 268 56.50 2.95 -39.92
CA ILE A 268 56.05 2.16 -41.07
C ILE A 268 56.71 2.68 -42.35
N VAL A 269 56.68 3.99 -42.61
CA VAL A 269 57.28 4.60 -43.81
C VAL A 269 58.80 4.39 -43.86
N VAL A 270 59.49 4.53 -42.73
CA VAL A 270 60.95 4.31 -42.64
C VAL A 270 61.27 2.84 -42.86
N CYS A 271 60.51 1.92 -42.27
CA CYS A 271 60.64 0.48 -42.49
C CYS A 271 60.39 0.12 -43.97
N CYS A 272 59.31 0.62 -44.58
CA CYS A 272 59.00 0.40 -45.99
C CYS A 272 60.09 0.98 -46.92
N LYS A 273 60.63 2.16 -46.62
CA LYS A 273 61.76 2.74 -47.38
C LYS A 273 63.05 1.95 -47.21
N ARG A 274 63.34 1.42 -46.02
CA ARG A 274 64.51 0.56 -45.76
C ARG A 274 64.39 -0.79 -46.47
N VAL A 275 63.20 -1.38 -46.55
CA VAL A 275 62.95 -2.62 -47.30
C VAL A 275 63.10 -2.39 -48.80
N ARG A 276 62.55 -1.29 -49.36
CA ARG A 276 62.76 -0.92 -50.77
C ARG A 276 64.22 -0.66 -51.15
N ARG A 277 65.03 -0.12 -50.24
CA ARG A 277 66.48 0.08 -50.47
C ARG A 277 67.30 -1.22 -50.41
N ARG A 278 66.74 -2.32 -49.87
CA ARG A 278 67.39 -3.63 -49.76
C ARG A 278 67.03 -4.59 -50.89
N THR A 279 66.18 -4.19 -51.84
CA THR A 279 65.89 -4.96 -53.06
C THR A 279 66.71 -4.39 -54.23
N PRO A 280 67.88 -4.95 -54.58
CA PRO A 280 68.55 -4.60 -55.82
C PRO A 280 67.76 -5.16 -57.01
N THR A 281 67.58 -4.33 -58.03
CA THR A 281 67.12 -4.72 -59.38
C THR A 281 67.87 -5.96 -59.87
N ALA A 282 67.18 -7.10 -59.94
CA ALA A 282 67.56 -8.17 -60.86
C ALA A 282 67.16 -7.69 -62.27
N LYS A 283 68.17 -7.33 -63.08
CA LYS A 283 68.01 -7.15 -64.52
C LYS A 283 68.03 -8.54 -65.16
N GLU A 284 67.06 -8.83 -66.00
CA GLU A 284 67.17 -9.87 -67.03
C GLU A 284 68.38 -9.58 -67.91
N THR A 285 69.14 -10.61 -68.29
CA THR A 285 70.00 -10.59 -69.47
C THR A 285 69.73 -11.86 -70.24
N ILE A 286 69.14 -11.68 -71.42
CA ILE A 286 69.06 -12.65 -72.51
C ILE A 286 70.45 -12.72 -73.15
N VAL A 287 71.10 -13.90 -73.12
CA VAL A 287 71.59 -14.71 -74.27
C VAL A 287 71.91 -16.09 -73.71
#